data_AF-A0A3D5SKX2-F1
#
_entry.id   AF-A0A3D5SKX2-F1
#
_cell.length_a   1.000
_cell.length_b   1.000
_cell.length_c   1.000
_cell.angle_alpha   90.00
_cell.angle_beta   90.00
_cell.angle_gamma   90.00
#
_symmetry.space_group_name_H-M   'P 1'
#
loop_
_entity.id
_entity.type
_entity.pdbx_description
1 polymer ?
#
loop_
_entity_poly.entity_id
_entity_poly.type
_entity_poly.pdbx_seq_one_letter_code
_entity_poly.pdbx_strand_id
1 'polypeptide(L)'
;MLQRINSVPGAEVALGALERDYQTKKGAYDQLLLQQQKITLGADAASQQQGEGIEVVDPANLPSKPVAPKRFMLSGLGLAFGLGLGLILTGIFEIPRLLTIQSSEDARHYTGLPVLISVPELLTPEEARAIPRRRRLLLAAGVTMTIVTIPVLALALKATHVFEFLSSGGSL
;
A
#
# COMPACT_ATOMS: atom_id res chain seq x y z
N MET A 1 38.37 31.73 96.94
CA MET A 1 39.48 32.13 96.04
C MET A 1 40.38 30.90 95.93
N LEU A 2 40.65 30.24 94.80
CA LEU A 2 40.63 30.62 93.38
C LEU A 2 40.40 29.36 92.54
N GLN A 3 39.29 29.30 91.83
CA GLN A 3 38.97 28.27 90.85
C GLN A 3 39.33 28.82 89.45
N ARG A 4 40.62 28.84 89.12
CA ARG A 4 41.11 29.22 87.78
C ARG A 4 42.42 28.50 87.43
N ILE A 5 42.39 27.18 87.32
CA ILE A 5 43.42 26.39 86.62
C ILE A 5 42.71 25.20 85.97
N ASN A 6 42.09 25.38 84.79
CA ASN A 6 41.83 24.28 83.83
C ASN A 6 41.09 24.77 82.56
N SER A 7 41.70 25.64 81.75
CA SER A 7 41.09 26.01 80.46
C SER A 7 42.13 26.44 79.43
N VAL A 8 43.19 25.65 79.25
CA VAL A 8 44.19 25.87 78.19
C VAL A 8 44.49 24.60 77.35
N PRO A 9 44.52 23.36 77.89
CA PRO A 9 44.84 22.19 77.05
C PRO A 9 43.76 21.83 76.02
N GLY A 10 42.49 22.13 76.31
CA GLY A 10 41.36 21.77 75.43
C GLY A 10 41.20 22.68 74.21
N ALA A 11 41.63 23.94 74.31
CA ALA A 11 41.47 24.91 73.22
C ALA A 11 42.45 24.64 72.07
N GLU A 12 43.70 24.29 72.37
CA GLU A 12 44.69 23.90 71.36
C GLU A 12 44.32 22.59 70.65
N VAL A 13 43.80 21.61 71.41
CA VAL A 13 43.28 20.35 70.84
C VAL A 13 42.06 20.59 69.95
N ALA A 14 41.14 21.47 70.35
CA ALA A 14 39.97 21.83 69.56
C ALA A 14 40.33 22.57 68.27
N LEU A 15 41.31 23.48 68.31
CA LEU A 15 41.82 24.17 67.12
C LEU A 15 42.52 23.21 66.15
N GLY A 16 43.32 22.27 66.67
CA GLY A 16 43.96 21.24 65.85
C GLY A 16 42.96 20.28 65.21
N ALA A 17 41.87 19.93 65.91
CA ALA A 17 40.78 19.14 65.36
C ALA A 17 40.01 19.89 64.26
N LEU A 18 39.77 21.19 64.44
CA LEU A 18 39.10 22.04 63.45
C LEU A 18 39.94 22.22 62.19
N GLU A 19 41.26 22.43 62.34
CA GLU A 19 42.18 22.52 61.21
C GLU A 19 42.20 21.20 60.41
N ARG A 20 42.22 20.05 61.10
CA ARG A 20 42.18 18.75 60.44
C ARG A 20 40.87 18.50 59.68
N ASP A 21 39.74 18.88 60.27
CA ASP A 21 38.43 18.77 59.62
C ASP A 21 38.34 19.72 58.40
N TYR A 22 38.87 20.93 58.52
CA TYR A 22 38.97 21.89 57.40
C TYR A 22 39.81 21.33 56.25
N GLN A 23 41.01 20.81 56.53
CA GLN A 23 41.88 20.20 55.51
C GLN A 23 41.23 18.99 54.86
N THR A 24 40.51 18.16 55.63
CA THR A 24 39.79 17.00 55.09
C THR A 24 38.66 17.42 54.15
N LYS A 25 37.84 18.39 54.55
CA LYS A 25 36.74 18.92 53.74
C LYS A 25 37.24 19.64 52.49
N LYS A 26 38.33 20.40 52.61
CA LYS A 26 39.00 21.04 51.48
C LYS A 26 39.50 20.00 50.47
N GLY A 27 40.17 18.95 50.94
CA GLY A 27 40.63 17.85 50.09
C GLY A 27 39.47 17.14 49.37
N ALA A 28 38.36 16.89 50.06
CA ALA A 28 37.17 16.31 49.44
C ALA A 28 36.54 17.23 48.38
N TYR A 29 36.49 18.55 48.65
CA TYR A 29 36.02 19.53 47.68
C TYR A 29 36.89 19.57 46.43
N ASP A 30 38.23 19.60 46.60
CA ASP A 30 39.17 19.61 45.49
C ASP A 30 39.05 18.34 44.63
N GLN A 31 38.81 17.17 45.25
CA GLN A 31 38.55 15.92 44.53
C GLN A 31 37.26 15.97 43.71
N LEU A 32 36.16 16.47 44.28
CA LEU A 32 34.87 16.61 43.58
C LEU A 32 34.98 17.62 42.42
N LEU A 33 35.72 18.71 42.62
CA LEU A 33 35.98 19.70 41.57
C LEU A 33 36.73 19.08 40.40
N LEU A 34 37.79 18.30 40.67
CA LEU A 34 38.53 17.56 39.65
C LEU A 34 37.66 16.53 38.93
N GLN A 35 36.76 15.84 39.65
CA GLN A 35 35.84 14.87 39.05
C GLN A 35 34.80 15.55 38.16
N GLN A 36 34.28 16.72 38.57
CA GLN A 36 33.38 17.53 37.75
C GLN A 36 34.07 17.96 36.45
N GLN A 37 35.29 18.50 36.52
CA GLN A 37 36.04 18.92 35.34
C GLN A 37 36.28 17.75 34.37
N LYS A 38 36.61 16.56 34.89
CA LYS A 38 36.75 15.34 34.07
C LYS A 38 35.44 14.92 33.40
N ILE A 39 34.31 15.03 34.10
CA ILE A 39 32.99 14.72 33.52
C ILE A 39 32.65 15.72 32.43
N THR A 40 32.86 17.01 32.64
CA THR A 40 32.59 18.05 31.61
C THR A 40 33.44 17.81 30.37
N LEU A 41 34.75 17.61 30.53
CA LEU A 41 35.65 17.31 29.41
C LEU A 41 35.28 16.00 28.69
N GLY A 42 34.88 14.97 29.46
CA GLY A 42 34.44 13.69 28.91
C GLY A 42 33.09 13.78 28.20
N ALA A 43 32.17 14.61 28.69
CA ALA A 43 30.87 14.86 28.07
C ALA A 43 31.02 15.66 26.76
N ASP A 44 31.89 16.67 26.73
CA ASP A 44 32.21 17.42 25.51
C ASP A 44 32.85 16.50 24.46
N ALA A 45 33.83 15.69 24.87
CA ALA A 45 34.47 14.72 23.98
C ALA A 45 33.50 13.64 23.48
N ALA A 46 32.63 13.11 24.35
CA ALA A 46 31.62 12.12 23.98
C ALA A 46 30.54 12.71 23.06
N SER A 47 30.13 13.96 23.28
CA SER A 47 29.20 14.69 22.41
C SER A 47 29.80 14.89 21.01
N GLN A 48 31.09 15.23 20.94
CA GLN A 48 31.81 15.41 19.68
C GLN A 48 32.01 14.08 18.94
N GLN A 49 32.28 12.98 19.67
CA GLN A 49 32.42 11.62 19.11
C GLN A 49 31.09 10.97 18.72
N GLN A 50 29.97 11.31 19.40
CA GLN A 50 28.64 10.83 19.01
C GLN A 50 28.20 11.34 17.63
N GLY A 51 28.77 12.44 17.15
CA GLY A 51 28.57 12.95 15.79
C GLY A 51 29.31 12.13 14.70
N GLU A 52 30.26 11.29 15.06
CA GLU A 52 31.08 10.50 14.13
C GLU A 52 30.57 9.06 13.92
N GLY A 53 29.54 8.63 14.67
CA GLY A 53 29.09 7.24 14.72
C GLY A 53 27.89 6.88 13.83
N ILE A 54 27.44 7.74 12.92
CA ILE A 54 26.40 7.37 11.95
C ILE A 54 27.06 7.13 10.59
N GLU A 55 27.70 5.97 10.48
CA GLU A 55 28.09 5.43 9.19
C GLU A 55 26.85 4.74 8.58
N VAL A 56 26.44 5.19 7.40
CA VAL A 56 25.35 4.56 6.66
C VAL A 56 25.86 3.22 6.11
N VAL A 57 25.71 2.15 6.89
CA VAL A 57 26.16 0.79 6.54
C VAL A 57 25.41 0.25 5.31
N ASP A 58 24.14 0.61 5.16
CA ASP A 58 23.35 0.28 3.97
C ASP A 58 22.45 1.48 3.60
N PRO A 59 22.73 2.20 2.51
CA PRO A 59 21.87 3.29 2.06
C PRO A 59 20.49 2.76 1.66
N ALA A 60 19.46 3.58 1.83
CA ALA A 60 18.10 3.20 1.43
C ALA A 60 18.05 2.92 -0.09
N ASN A 61 18.04 1.64 -0.45
CA ASN A 61 17.91 1.23 -1.84
C ASN A 61 16.48 1.42 -2.31
N LEU A 62 16.31 2.11 -3.45
CA LEU A 62 15.02 2.15 -4.12
C LEU A 62 14.66 0.73 -4.57
N PRO A 63 13.39 0.31 -4.40
CA PRO A 63 12.97 -1.03 -4.77
C PRO A 63 13.20 -1.25 -6.27
N SER A 64 14.00 -2.26 -6.61
CA SER A 64 14.33 -2.63 -8.00
C SER A 64 13.12 -3.13 -8.79
N LYS A 65 12.01 -3.43 -8.11
CA LYS A 65 10.75 -3.86 -8.71
C LYS A 65 9.59 -3.04 -8.14
N PRO A 66 8.58 -2.70 -8.95
CA PRO A 66 7.40 -1.97 -8.47
C PRO A 66 6.69 -2.78 -7.39
N VAL A 67 6.52 -2.19 -6.19
CA VAL A 67 5.80 -2.81 -5.06
C VAL A 67 4.28 -2.90 -5.35
N ALA A 68 3.77 -2.07 -6.27
CA ALA A 68 2.39 -2.07 -6.75
C ALA A 68 2.26 -1.40 -8.13
N PRO A 69 1.32 -1.76 -9.03
CA PRO A 69 0.54 -3.00 -9.16
C PRO A 69 1.24 -4.09 -10.00
N LYS A 70 0.93 -5.37 -9.78
CA LYS A 70 1.31 -6.47 -10.70
C LYS A 70 0.54 -6.36 -12.02
N ARG A 71 0.93 -5.41 -12.88
CA ARG A 71 0.22 -5.01 -14.10
C ARG A 71 -0.11 -6.20 -14.99
N PHE A 72 0.84 -7.11 -15.19
CA PHE A 72 0.63 -8.32 -16.00
C PHE A 72 -0.44 -9.26 -15.46
N MET A 73 -0.52 -9.43 -14.13
CA MET A 73 -1.50 -10.32 -13.51
C MET A 73 -2.92 -9.73 -13.61
N LEU A 74 -3.04 -8.42 -13.40
CA LEU A 74 -4.31 -7.69 -13.57
C LEU A 74 -4.78 -7.70 -15.04
N SER A 75 -3.87 -7.45 -15.98
CA SER A 75 -4.17 -7.53 -17.41
C SER A 75 -4.58 -8.94 -17.82
N GLY A 76 -3.88 -9.97 -17.31
CA GLY A 76 -4.21 -11.38 -17.57
C GLY A 76 -5.59 -11.76 -17.03
N LEU A 77 -5.89 -11.40 -15.77
CA LEU A 77 -7.21 -11.64 -15.18
C LEU A 77 -8.33 -10.89 -15.89
N GLY A 78 -8.11 -9.62 -16.23
CA GLY A 78 -9.09 -8.81 -16.97
C GLY A 78 -9.38 -9.40 -18.35
N LEU A 79 -8.36 -9.86 -19.06
CA LEU A 79 -8.51 -10.51 -20.36
C LEU A 79 -9.25 -11.85 -20.23
N ALA A 80 -8.89 -12.69 -19.26
CA ALA A 80 -9.56 -13.96 -19.01
C ALA A 80 -11.04 -13.75 -18.66
N PHE A 81 -11.34 -12.79 -17.79
CA PHE A 81 -12.71 -12.47 -17.39
C PHE A 81 -13.53 -11.89 -18.55
N GLY A 82 -12.94 -10.97 -19.33
CA GLY A 82 -13.59 -10.39 -20.51
C GLY A 82 -13.91 -11.43 -21.58
N LEU A 83 -12.97 -12.33 -21.87
CA LEU A 83 -13.18 -13.45 -22.80
C LEU A 83 -14.24 -14.42 -22.28
N GLY A 84 -14.18 -14.76 -20.98
CA GLY A 84 -15.17 -15.64 -20.35
C GLY A 84 -16.59 -15.09 -20.45
N LEU A 85 -16.78 -13.82 -20.07
CA LEU A 85 -18.07 -13.14 -20.19
C LEU A 85 -18.54 -13.03 -21.65
N GLY A 86 -17.63 -12.71 -22.58
CA GLY A 86 -17.96 -12.63 -24.00
C GLY A 86 -18.47 -13.96 -24.54
N LEU A 87 -17.77 -15.06 -24.23
CA LEU A 87 -18.18 -16.41 -24.64
C LEU A 87 -19.52 -16.83 -24.03
N ILE A 88 -19.76 -16.52 -22.75
CA ILE A 88 -21.04 -16.80 -22.09
C ILE A 88 -22.16 -16.02 -22.76
N LEU A 89 -21.98 -14.72 -23.02
CA LEU A 89 -22.97 -13.91 -23.72
C LEU A 89 -23.26 -14.44 -25.12
N THR A 90 -22.21 -14.75 -25.90
CA THR A 90 -22.38 -15.36 -27.22
C THR A 90 -23.13 -16.68 -27.12
N GLY A 91 -22.81 -17.54 -26.15
CA GLY A 91 -23.55 -18.78 -25.92
C GLY A 91 -25.04 -18.53 -25.65
N ILE A 92 -25.37 -17.60 -24.76
CA ILE A 92 -26.77 -17.28 -24.41
C ILE A 92 -27.55 -16.76 -25.62
N PHE A 93 -26.93 -15.95 -26.48
CA PHE A 93 -27.62 -15.35 -27.64
C PHE A 93 -27.62 -16.26 -28.88
N GLU A 94 -26.57 -17.05 -29.09
CA GLU A 94 -26.37 -17.81 -30.32
C GLU A 94 -26.91 -19.25 -30.21
N ILE A 95 -26.82 -19.90 -29.05
CA ILE A 95 -27.36 -21.26 -28.85
C ILE A 95 -28.87 -21.34 -29.20
N PRO A 96 -29.73 -20.41 -28.76
CA PRO A 96 -31.15 -20.45 -29.14
C PRO A 96 -31.38 -20.23 -30.64
N ARG A 97 -30.52 -19.44 -31.29
CA ARG A 97 -30.60 -19.19 -32.74
C ARG A 97 -30.22 -20.41 -33.55
N LEU A 98 -29.17 -21.13 -33.14
CA LEU A 98 -28.72 -22.36 -33.81
C LEU A 98 -29.78 -23.47 -33.77
N LEU A 99 -30.62 -23.49 -32.73
CA LEU A 99 -31.72 -24.45 -32.57
C LEU A 99 -33.01 -24.03 -33.31
N THR A 100 -33.03 -22.87 -33.95
CA THR A 100 -34.20 -22.36 -34.68
C THR A 100 -33.89 -22.22 -36.16
N ILE A 101 -34.79 -22.70 -37.03
CA ILE A 101 -34.67 -22.48 -38.47
C ILE A 101 -35.08 -21.03 -38.76
N GLN A 102 -34.11 -20.16 -39.02
CA GLN A 102 -34.37 -18.73 -39.32
C GLN A 102 -34.11 -18.40 -40.78
N SER A 103 -33.23 -19.13 -41.44
CA SER A 103 -32.89 -18.94 -42.84
C SER A 103 -33.42 -20.06 -43.73
N SER A 104 -33.65 -19.73 -45.00
CA SER A 104 -33.87 -20.72 -46.06
C SER A 104 -32.69 -21.68 -46.22
N GLU A 105 -31.48 -21.24 -45.86
CA GLU A 105 -30.27 -22.06 -45.80
C GLU A 105 -30.38 -23.13 -44.69
N ASP A 106 -30.80 -22.72 -43.49
CA ASP A 106 -31.01 -23.62 -42.34
C ASP A 106 -32.06 -24.68 -42.66
N ALA A 107 -33.16 -24.27 -43.33
CA ALA A 107 -34.21 -25.19 -43.75
C ALA A 107 -33.66 -26.27 -44.69
N ARG A 108 -32.84 -25.91 -45.69
CA ARG A 108 -32.16 -26.88 -46.58
C ARG A 108 -31.23 -27.80 -45.81
N HIS A 109 -30.42 -27.24 -44.91
CA HIS A 109 -29.41 -27.99 -44.17
C HIS A 109 -30.03 -29.02 -43.21
N TYR A 110 -31.05 -28.61 -42.45
CA TYR A 110 -31.70 -29.49 -41.45
C TYR A 110 -32.72 -30.47 -42.06
N THR A 111 -33.40 -30.09 -43.14
CA THR A 111 -34.44 -30.96 -43.74
C THR A 111 -33.92 -31.80 -44.92
N GLY A 112 -32.77 -31.44 -45.50
CA GLY A 112 -32.22 -32.10 -46.69
C GLY A 112 -33.05 -31.90 -47.97
N LEU A 113 -34.11 -31.07 -47.93
CA LEU A 113 -35.02 -30.82 -49.04
C LEU A 113 -34.67 -29.50 -49.75
N PRO A 114 -34.82 -29.42 -51.08
CA PRO A 114 -34.64 -28.17 -51.81
C PRO A 114 -35.76 -27.18 -51.47
N VAL A 115 -35.40 -25.92 -51.17
CA VAL A 115 -36.37 -24.83 -50.95
C VAL A 115 -37.04 -24.49 -52.28
N LEU A 116 -38.34 -24.75 -52.38
CA LEU A 116 -39.15 -24.52 -53.58
C LEU A 116 -39.48 -23.04 -53.78
N ILE A 117 -39.78 -22.31 -52.69
CA ILE A 117 -40.15 -20.89 -52.68
C ILE A 117 -39.74 -20.28 -51.35
N SER A 118 -39.27 -19.02 -51.36
CA SER A 118 -39.08 -18.20 -50.17
C SER A 118 -40.05 -17.01 -50.22
N VAL A 119 -40.88 -16.85 -49.18
CA VAL A 119 -41.76 -15.68 -49.07
C VAL A 119 -40.98 -14.57 -48.39
N PRO A 120 -40.76 -13.41 -49.06
CA PRO A 120 -40.12 -12.28 -48.41
C PRO A 120 -41.01 -11.73 -47.30
N GLU A 121 -40.40 -11.33 -46.19
CA GLU A 121 -41.11 -10.69 -45.09
C GLU A 121 -41.63 -9.33 -45.55
N LEU A 122 -42.97 -9.16 -45.59
CA LEU A 122 -43.62 -7.90 -45.95
C LEU A 122 -43.60 -6.97 -44.73
N LEU A 123 -42.49 -6.26 -44.56
CA LEU A 123 -42.33 -5.28 -43.48
C LEU A 123 -43.16 -4.03 -43.78
N THR A 124 -43.89 -3.54 -42.78
CA THR A 124 -44.52 -2.23 -42.89
C THR A 124 -43.45 -1.12 -42.95
N PRO A 125 -43.71 0.04 -43.59
CA PRO A 125 -42.73 1.13 -43.68
C PRO A 125 -42.28 1.68 -42.31
N GLU A 126 -43.08 1.50 -41.26
CA GLU A 126 -42.74 1.77 -39.86
C GLU A 126 -41.68 0.78 -39.34
N GLU A 127 -41.89 -0.54 -39.52
CA GLU A 127 -40.97 -1.59 -39.09
C GLU A 127 -39.64 -1.56 -39.84
N ALA A 128 -39.68 -1.32 -41.15
CA ALA A 128 -38.49 -1.19 -41.99
C ALA A 128 -37.53 -0.08 -41.52
N ARG A 129 -38.06 0.98 -40.88
CA ARG A 129 -37.28 2.08 -40.30
C ARG A 129 -36.86 1.80 -38.85
N ALA A 130 -37.65 1.03 -38.10
CA ALA A 130 -37.38 0.72 -36.69
C ALA A 130 -36.25 -0.29 -36.50
N ILE A 131 -36.17 -1.32 -37.36
CA ILE A 131 -35.15 -2.39 -37.28
C ILE A 131 -33.70 -1.84 -37.30
N PRO A 132 -33.28 -1.03 -38.29
CA PRO A 132 -31.90 -0.51 -38.32
C PRO A 132 -31.63 0.49 -37.18
N ARG A 133 -32.64 1.25 -36.75
CA ARG A 133 -32.52 2.19 -35.62
C ARG A 133 -32.29 1.45 -34.31
N ARG A 134 -33.08 0.42 -34.02
CA ARG A 134 -32.92 -0.40 -32.81
C ARG A 134 -31.56 -1.08 -32.76
N ARG A 135 -31.11 -1.65 -33.88
CA ARG A 135 -29.77 -2.26 -33.98
C ARG A 135 -28.65 -1.23 -33.76
N ARG A 136 -28.75 -0.03 -34.34
CA ARG A 136 -27.77 1.05 -34.11
C ARG A 136 -27.78 1.54 -32.66
N LEU A 137 -28.96 1.67 -32.05
CA LEU A 137 -29.10 2.06 -30.65
C LEU A 137 -28.51 1.01 -29.70
N LEU A 138 -28.75 -0.29 -29.97
CA LEU A 138 -28.14 -1.38 -29.20
C LEU A 138 -26.61 -1.40 -29.33
N LEU A 139 -26.09 -1.19 -30.55
CA LEU A 139 -24.65 -1.06 -30.76
C LEU A 139 -24.07 0.16 -30.04
N ALA A 140 -24.74 1.32 -30.12
CA ALA A 140 -24.33 2.52 -29.42
C ALA A 140 -24.36 2.34 -27.89
N ALA A 141 -25.40 1.69 -27.35
CA ALA A 141 -25.51 1.36 -25.94
C ALA A 141 -24.44 0.36 -25.47
N GLY A 142 -24.10 -0.62 -26.31
CA GLY A 142 -22.99 -1.54 -26.05
C GLY A 142 -21.64 -0.82 -25.98
N VAL A 143 -21.39 0.10 -26.92
CA VAL A 143 -20.16 0.91 -26.94
C VAL A 143 -20.09 1.81 -25.69
N THR A 144 -21.17 2.51 -25.33
CA THR A 144 -21.17 3.35 -24.13
C THR A 144 -20.98 2.55 -22.85
N MET A 145 -21.61 1.37 -22.74
CA MET A 145 -21.35 0.43 -21.63
C MET A 145 -19.86 0.11 -21.52
N THR A 146 -19.21 -0.34 -22.60
CA THR A 146 -17.77 -0.68 -22.55
C THR A 146 -16.88 0.49 -22.15
N ILE A 147 -17.17 1.71 -22.62
CA ILE A 147 -16.42 2.92 -22.28
C ILE A 147 -16.59 3.29 -20.80
N VAL A 148 -17.76 3.03 -20.20
CA VAL A 148 -18.05 3.31 -18.79
C VAL A 148 -17.47 2.24 -17.85
N THR A 149 -17.45 0.97 -18.27
CA THR A 149 -16.95 -0.12 -17.42
C THR A 149 -15.46 0.01 -17.10
N ILE A 150 -14.65 0.48 -18.06
CA ILE A 150 -13.20 0.65 -17.91
C ILE A 150 -12.83 1.63 -16.77
N PRO A 151 -13.34 2.89 -16.74
CA PRO A 151 -13.04 3.83 -15.67
C PRO A 151 -13.68 3.44 -14.34
N VAL A 152 -14.88 2.85 -14.34
CA VAL A 152 -15.52 2.37 -13.10
C VAL A 152 -14.70 1.25 -12.45
N LEU A 153 -14.19 0.31 -13.25
CA LEU A 153 -13.31 -0.74 -12.76
C LEU A 153 -11.99 -0.17 -12.20
N ALA A 154 -11.41 0.82 -12.89
CA ALA A 154 -10.20 1.49 -12.41
C ALA A 154 -10.43 2.24 -11.08
N LEU A 155 -11.61 2.85 -10.91
CA LEU A 155 -11.98 3.56 -9.69
C LEU A 155 -12.31 2.60 -8.54
N ALA A 156 -13.01 1.50 -8.82
CA ALA A 156 -13.30 0.43 -7.84
C ALA A 156 -12.03 -0.25 -7.32
N LEU A 157 -11.06 -0.53 -8.21
CA LEU A 157 -9.76 -1.09 -7.84
C LEU A 157 -8.94 -0.14 -6.95
N LYS A 158 -9.09 1.19 -7.14
CA LYS A 158 -8.47 2.18 -6.25
C LYS A 158 -9.20 2.31 -4.92
N ALA A 159 -10.54 2.29 -4.92
CA ALA A 159 -11.36 2.51 -3.73
C ALA A 159 -11.33 1.35 -2.73
N THR A 160 -11.10 0.11 -3.20
CA THR A 160 -11.30 -1.09 -2.36
C THR A 160 -10.06 -1.56 -1.61
N HIS A 161 -8.88 -0.94 -1.76
CA HIS A 161 -7.62 -1.40 -1.14
C HIS A 161 -7.36 -2.92 -1.27
N VAL A 162 -7.99 -3.61 -2.24
CA VAL A 162 -7.82 -5.05 -2.55
C VAL A 162 -6.36 -5.38 -2.84
N PHE A 163 -5.59 -4.34 -3.17
CA PHE A 163 -4.16 -4.38 -3.35
C PHE A 163 -3.39 -4.87 -2.11
N GLU A 164 -3.85 -4.59 -0.89
CA GLU A 164 -3.21 -5.08 0.35
C GLU A 164 -3.54 -6.56 0.64
N PHE A 165 -4.77 -6.99 0.36
CA PHE A 165 -5.19 -8.38 0.60
C PHE A 165 -4.40 -9.37 -0.29
N LEU A 166 -4.20 -9.04 -1.57
CA LEU A 166 -3.42 -9.87 -2.49
C LEU A 166 -1.89 -9.78 -2.25
N SER A 167 -1.42 -8.78 -1.50
CA SER A 167 -0.03 -8.62 -1.08
C SER A 167 0.31 -9.50 0.14
N SER A 168 -0.66 -9.74 1.03
CA SER A 168 -0.46 -10.53 2.26
C SER A 168 -0.36 -12.05 2.04
N GLY A 169 -0.79 -12.55 0.88
CA GLY A 169 -0.82 -13.99 0.57
C GLY A 169 0.45 -14.57 -0.05
N GLY A 170 1.55 -13.82 -0.10
CA GLY A 170 2.77 -14.18 -0.83
C GLY A 170 4.00 -14.50 0.03
N SER A 171 3.86 -14.58 1.36
CA SER A 171 4.95 -14.97 2.27
C SER A 171 4.70 -16.38 2.82
N LEU A 172 4.88 -17.39 1.97
CA LEU A 172 5.26 -18.76 2.32
C LEU A 172 6.26 -19.26 1.27
#